data_AF-A0A5T8TEP2-F1
#
_entry.id   AF-A0A5T8TEP2-F1
#
_cell.length_a   1.000
_cell.length_b   1.000
_cell.length_c   1.000
_cell.angle_alpha   90.00
_cell.angle_beta   90.00
_cell.angle_gamma   90.00
#
_symmetry.space_group_name_H-M   'P 1'
#
loop_
_entity.id
_entity.type
_entity.pdbx_description
1 polymer ?
#
loop_
_entity_poly.entity_id
_entity_poly.type
_entity_poly.pdbx_seq_one_letter_code
_entity_poly.pdbx_strand_id
1 'polypeptide(L)'
;MDILALKELLRPVVGNLKDHCTNEKIPDLCRQLGLPVPKEEGSKRERLDGAFDLLDDADMPEFARTLLAQKVFNPSIRNNIQDLLWADEPNIDIPKRHRRELAEALQPFELFGHWENFKRLLNDLFVFPLDLSEMFSIHETGILGEIHRHFVRNPEDGDVAWLFEKLQIVELSAPRFRRWLEGLVSADVQISIERQLAKVEAVNKVLRTCGAELIHSSDAEGYPVFSLISSRTFRGRPKNIIFASLTKPDIRLSDSLNNEIEILSNPNEVLIYDRPLSTEGLSWRELQAWWADFTCEENSEEAKISLYRRLQQSLPNSSPPQKKFFKEFFRQYSSAIYDLPALLPEVWLHWDPKTVSERGAGALLNHRMDFLLLMPDGGRVVIEIDGIQHYSDETGRASKSKYADLVAADRSLKLAGYDIYRFAGVELHHDDASYKIKCFFDALFKYHGIKINF
;
A
#
# COMPACT_ATOMS: atom_id res chain seq x y z
N MET A 1 -14.05 0.03 -4.95
CA MET A 1 -14.93 0.86 -4.13
C MET A 1 -16.21 0.96 -4.91
N ASP A 2 -17.33 0.72 -4.24
CA ASP A 2 -18.64 0.71 -4.88
C ASP A 2 -19.15 2.16 -5.03
N ILE A 3 -18.88 2.75 -6.19
CA ILE A 3 -19.29 4.13 -6.51
C ILE A 3 -20.81 4.26 -6.54
N LEU A 4 -21.53 3.22 -6.96
CA LEU A 4 -22.99 3.25 -7.00
C LEU A 4 -23.57 3.29 -5.59
N ALA A 5 -23.09 2.42 -4.69
CA ALA A 5 -23.50 2.44 -3.28
C ALA A 5 -23.15 3.77 -2.60
N LEU A 6 -21.99 4.36 -2.92
CA LEU A 6 -21.60 5.67 -2.41
C LEU A 6 -22.55 6.78 -2.91
N LYS A 7 -22.95 6.74 -4.20
CA LYS A 7 -23.92 7.68 -4.77
C LYS A 7 -25.30 7.56 -4.13
N GLU A 8 -25.81 6.34 -4.01
CA GLU A 8 -27.11 6.07 -3.37
C GLU A 8 -27.15 6.60 -1.93
N LEU A 9 -26.03 6.49 -1.21
CA LEU A 9 -25.92 6.94 0.17
C LEU A 9 -25.76 8.47 0.28
N LEU A 10 -25.02 9.11 -0.62
CA LEU A 10 -24.76 10.55 -0.60
C LEU A 10 -25.92 11.38 -1.15
N ARG A 11 -26.63 10.90 -2.18
CA ARG A 11 -27.68 11.69 -2.86
C ARG A 11 -28.74 12.24 -1.90
N PRO A 12 -29.34 11.46 -0.97
CA PRO A 12 -30.31 11.99 -0.02
C PRO A 12 -29.70 13.01 0.95
N VAL A 13 -28.42 12.86 1.30
CA VAL A 13 -27.70 13.78 2.18
C VAL A 13 -27.53 15.13 1.50
N VAL A 14 -27.06 15.13 0.25
CA VAL A 14 -26.89 16.36 -0.54
C VAL A 14 -28.22 17.09 -0.69
N GLY A 15 -29.30 16.37 -1.01
CA GLY A 15 -30.64 16.94 -1.06
C GLY A 15 -31.14 17.53 0.28
N ASN A 16 -30.67 17.02 1.43
CA ASN A 16 -31.01 17.56 2.76
C ASN A 16 -30.20 18.81 3.13
N LEU A 17 -29.13 19.14 2.42
CA LEU A 17 -28.43 20.43 2.60
C LEU A 17 -29.32 21.63 2.26
N LYS A 18 -30.45 21.39 1.58
CA LYS A 18 -31.49 22.40 1.32
C LYS A 18 -31.90 23.17 2.57
N ASP A 19 -31.88 22.54 3.75
CA ASP A 19 -32.35 23.14 5.00
C ASP A 19 -31.32 24.12 5.59
N HIS A 20 -30.08 24.07 5.10
CA HIS A 20 -28.95 24.88 5.55
C HIS A 20 -28.57 26.01 4.57
N CYS A 21 -29.28 26.16 3.45
CA CYS A 21 -28.99 27.17 2.43
C CYS A 21 -30.23 27.85 1.82
N THR A 22 -30.05 29.05 1.28
CA THR A 22 -31.08 29.79 0.53
C THR A 22 -30.91 29.58 -0.98
N ASN A 23 -31.95 29.83 -1.77
CA ASN A 23 -31.90 29.66 -3.23
C ASN A 23 -30.76 30.44 -3.91
N GLU A 24 -30.45 31.63 -3.39
CA GLU A 24 -29.38 32.51 -3.88
C GLU A 24 -27.98 31.97 -3.55
N LYS A 25 -27.83 31.22 -2.45
CA LYS A 25 -26.54 30.69 -1.98
C LYS A 25 -26.22 29.29 -2.49
N ILE A 26 -27.14 28.63 -3.20
CA ILE A 26 -26.92 27.28 -3.77
C ILE A 26 -25.70 27.23 -4.70
N PRO A 27 -25.51 28.17 -5.64
CA PRO A 27 -24.33 28.15 -6.51
C PRO A 27 -23.01 28.21 -5.72
N ASP A 28 -22.93 29.05 -4.69
CA ASP A 28 -21.72 29.18 -3.86
C ASP A 28 -21.48 27.93 -3.02
N LEU A 29 -22.53 27.35 -2.44
CA LEU A 29 -22.45 26.08 -1.71
C LEU A 29 -21.96 24.95 -2.63
N CYS A 30 -22.49 24.87 -3.86
CA CYS A 30 -22.06 23.85 -4.82
C CYS A 30 -20.57 24.00 -5.14
N ARG A 31 -20.08 25.23 -5.40
CA ARG A 31 -18.65 25.48 -5.63
C ARG A 31 -17.78 25.12 -4.43
N GLN A 32 -18.21 25.44 -3.20
CA GLN A 32 -17.48 25.09 -1.98
C GLN A 32 -17.39 23.58 -1.77
N LEU A 33 -18.42 22.85 -2.20
CA LEU A 33 -18.47 21.40 -2.11
C LEU A 33 -17.83 20.68 -3.30
N GLY A 34 -17.39 21.41 -4.35
CA GLY A 34 -16.90 20.79 -5.58
C GLY A 34 -17.99 20.23 -6.49
N LEU A 35 -19.26 20.61 -6.29
CA LEU A 35 -20.38 20.25 -7.16
C LEU A 35 -20.49 21.21 -8.36
N PRO A 36 -20.95 20.71 -9.52
CA PRO A 36 -21.40 21.54 -10.63
C PRO A 36 -22.48 22.54 -10.18
N VAL A 37 -22.51 23.73 -10.78
CA VAL A 37 -23.57 24.71 -10.49
C VAL A 37 -24.87 24.23 -11.13
N PRO A 38 -25.95 24.01 -10.35
CA PRO A 38 -27.21 23.53 -10.89
C PRO A 38 -27.97 24.61 -11.64
N LYS A 39 -28.85 24.19 -12.55
CA LYS A 39 -29.83 25.09 -13.21
C LYS A 39 -30.73 25.78 -12.17
N GLU A 40 -31.26 26.95 -12.52
CA GLU A 40 -32.21 27.70 -11.70
C GLU A 40 -33.66 27.21 -11.88
N GLU A 41 -33.86 25.90 -11.82
CA GLU A 41 -35.15 25.26 -12.02
C GLU A 41 -35.46 24.30 -10.88
N GLY A 42 -36.71 24.25 -10.44
CA GLY A 42 -37.17 23.37 -9.36
C GLY A 42 -36.89 23.87 -7.94
N SER A 43 -37.18 23.00 -6.98
CA SER A 43 -36.94 23.23 -5.55
C SER A 43 -35.45 23.20 -5.19
N LYS A 44 -35.09 23.77 -4.02
CA LYS A 44 -33.70 23.70 -3.50
C LYS A 44 -33.13 22.28 -3.49
N ARG A 45 -33.97 21.29 -3.15
CA ARG A 45 -33.58 19.88 -3.12
C ARG A 45 -33.27 19.34 -4.51
N GLU A 46 -34.18 19.57 -5.46
CA GLU A 46 -34.01 19.11 -6.85
C GLU A 46 -32.78 19.74 -7.51
N ARG A 47 -32.49 21.00 -7.18
CA ARG A 47 -31.27 21.68 -7.63
C ARG A 47 -30.00 21.02 -7.08
N LEU A 48 -29.95 20.71 -5.79
CA LEU A 48 -28.81 20.04 -5.16
C LEU A 48 -28.64 18.59 -5.64
N ASP A 49 -29.75 17.85 -5.74
CA ASP A 49 -29.78 16.50 -6.32
C ASP A 49 -29.29 16.53 -7.78
N GLY A 50 -29.75 17.49 -8.59
CA GLY A 50 -29.33 17.64 -9.98
C GLY A 50 -27.86 18.04 -10.12
N ALA A 51 -27.31 18.88 -9.24
CA ALA A 51 -25.89 19.17 -9.19
C ALA A 51 -25.07 17.91 -8.88
N PHE A 52 -25.52 17.12 -7.91
CA PHE A 52 -24.88 15.86 -7.52
C PHE A 52 -24.95 14.80 -8.62
N ASP A 53 -26.10 14.67 -9.29
CA ASP A 53 -26.31 13.70 -10.38
C ASP A 53 -25.44 14.01 -11.62
N LEU A 54 -24.94 15.26 -11.75
CA LEU A 54 -24.01 15.69 -12.80
C LEU A 54 -22.53 15.51 -12.43
N LEU A 55 -22.21 15.12 -11.18
CA LEU A 55 -20.83 14.94 -10.76
C LEU A 55 -20.27 13.60 -11.28
N ASP A 56 -19.09 13.67 -11.89
CA ASP A 56 -18.42 12.51 -12.48
C ASP A 56 -18.05 11.46 -11.43
N ASP A 57 -18.11 10.19 -11.83
CA ASP A 57 -17.78 9.04 -10.97
C ASP A 57 -16.35 9.12 -10.40
N ALA A 58 -15.43 9.73 -11.16
CA ALA A 58 -14.04 9.93 -10.76
C ALA A 58 -13.89 10.92 -9.58
N ASP A 59 -14.80 11.89 -9.47
CA ASP A 59 -14.75 12.96 -8.47
C ASP A 59 -15.54 12.63 -7.19
N MET A 60 -16.41 11.62 -7.24
CA MET A 60 -17.19 11.12 -6.09
C MET A 60 -16.40 10.90 -4.79
N PRO A 61 -15.20 10.27 -4.81
CA PRO A 61 -14.48 9.98 -3.58
C PRO A 61 -14.00 11.26 -2.88
N GLU A 62 -13.54 12.23 -3.67
CA GLU A 62 -13.04 13.51 -3.15
C GLU A 62 -14.16 14.41 -2.65
N PHE A 63 -15.30 14.39 -3.36
CA PHE A 63 -16.53 15.00 -2.90
C PHE A 63 -16.98 14.41 -1.54
N ALA A 64 -16.98 13.09 -1.40
CA ALA A 64 -17.34 12.42 -0.15
C ALA A 64 -16.42 12.81 1.01
N ARG A 65 -15.09 12.89 0.76
CA ARG A 65 -14.11 13.37 1.74
C ARG A 65 -14.36 14.82 2.16
N THR A 66 -14.66 15.69 1.19
CA THR A 66 -14.98 17.10 1.43
C THR A 66 -16.21 17.24 2.33
N LEU A 67 -17.27 16.47 2.06
CA LEU A 67 -18.44 16.45 2.93
C LEU A 67 -18.13 15.91 4.33
N LEU A 68 -17.27 14.89 4.46
CA LEU A 68 -16.91 14.32 5.77
C LEU A 68 -16.18 15.35 6.63
N ALA A 69 -15.31 16.15 6.03
CA ALA A 69 -14.60 17.23 6.70
C ALA A 69 -15.53 18.31 7.27
N GLN A 70 -16.70 18.54 6.65
CA GLN A 70 -17.69 19.50 7.14
C GLN A 70 -18.53 18.98 8.32
N LYS A 71 -18.40 17.70 8.70
CA LYS A 71 -19.10 17.06 9.83
C LYS A 71 -20.63 17.23 9.81
N VAL A 72 -21.24 17.24 8.62
CA VAL A 72 -22.69 17.47 8.41
C VAL A 72 -23.52 16.18 8.54
N PHE A 73 -22.86 15.04 8.73
CA PHE A 73 -23.52 13.74 8.73
C PHE A 73 -24.05 13.32 10.09
N ASN A 74 -25.16 12.57 10.08
CA ASN A 74 -25.44 11.72 11.23
C ASN A 74 -24.32 10.65 11.36
N PRO A 75 -24.00 10.18 12.57
CA PRO A 75 -22.86 9.27 12.77
C PRO A 75 -22.95 7.96 11.98
N SER A 76 -24.15 7.42 11.76
CA SER A 76 -24.35 6.17 11.01
C SER A 76 -24.03 6.32 9.53
N ILE A 77 -24.51 7.39 8.90
CA ILE A 77 -24.23 7.73 7.49
C ILE A 77 -22.74 8.02 7.33
N ARG A 78 -22.14 8.79 8.25
CA ARG A 78 -20.69 9.03 8.26
C ARG A 78 -19.92 7.71 8.22
N ASN A 79 -20.23 6.76 9.10
CA ASN A 79 -19.55 5.48 9.15
C ASN A 79 -19.72 4.68 7.86
N ASN A 80 -20.92 4.66 7.27
CA ASN A 80 -21.15 3.97 6.00
C ASN A 80 -20.34 4.60 4.85
N ILE A 81 -20.25 5.94 4.77
CA ILE A 81 -19.42 6.62 3.77
C ILE A 81 -17.95 6.26 3.97
N GLN A 82 -17.47 6.36 5.20
CA GLN A 82 -16.11 5.99 5.57
C GLN A 82 -15.78 4.55 5.15
N ASP A 83 -16.65 3.58 5.48
CA ASP A 83 -16.44 2.17 5.16
C ASP A 83 -16.40 1.93 3.64
N LEU A 84 -17.23 2.64 2.86
CA LEU A 84 -17.17 2.60 1.39
C LEU A 84 -15.87 3.20 0.84
N LEU A 85 -15.45 4.36 1.37
CA LEU A 85 -14.19 5.01 0.97
C LEU A 85 -12.97 4.16 1.28
N TRP A 86 -13.01 3.40 2.37
CA TRP A 86 -11.91 2.55 2.80
C TRP A 86 -11.96 1.13 2.22
N ALA A 87 -12.98 0.78 1.44
CA ALA A 87 -13.18 -0.58 0.94
C ALA A 87 -12.06 -1.08 0.02
N ASP A 88 -11.38 -0.16 -0.68
CA ASP A 88 -10.26 -0.46 -1.57
C ASP A 88 -8.89 -0.36 -0.89
N GLU A 89 -8.84 0.08 0.37
CA GLU A 89 -7.56 0.15 1.07
C GLU A 89 -7.03 -1.26 1.35
N PRO A 90 -5.69 -1.42 1.42
CA PRO A 90 -5.08 -2.69 1.77
C PRO A 90 -5.70 -3.22 3.06
N ASN A 91 -6.11 -4.48 3.09
CA ASN A 91 -6.72 -5.07 4.28
C ASN A 91 -5.61 -5.65 5.19
N ILE A 92 -5.32 -4.99 6.30
CA ILE A 92 -4.39 -5.51 7.32
C ILE A 92 -5.22 -6.14 8.43
N ASP A 93 -5.39 -7.46 8.35
CA ASP A 93 -6.14 -8.18 9.36
C ASP A 93 -5.29 -8.43 10.61
N ILE A 94 -5.67 -7.78 11.71
CA ILE A 94 -5.13 -8.04 13.05
C ILE A 94 -6.06 -9.02 13.75
N PRO A 95 -5.64 -10.27 14.03
CA PRO A 95 -6.51 -11.27 14.63
C PRO A 95 -7.04 -10.82 16.00
N LYS A 96 -8.28 -11.21 16.33
CA LYS A 96 -8.95 -10.84 17.60
C LYS A 96 -8.09 -11.06 18.84
N ARG A 97 -7.28 -12.13 18.87
CA ARG A 97 -6.32 -12.39 19.94
C ARG A 97 -5.36 -11.22 20.15
N HIS A 98 -4.69 -10.77 19.09
CA HIS A 98 -3.73 -9.67 19.13
C HIS A 98 -4.41 -8.34 19.46
N ARG A 99 -5.65 -8.13 19.02
CA ARG A 99 -6.44 -6.96 19.45
C ARG A 99 -6.69 -6.93 20.96
N ARG A 100 -6.84 -8.08 21.62
CA ARG A 100 -6.95 -8.17 23.09
C ARG A 100 -5.59 -7.94 23.76
N GLU A 101 -4.53 -8.56 23.24
CA GLU A 101 -3.15 -8.34 23.72
C GLU A 101 -2.71 -6.87 23.60
N LEU A 102 -3.24 -6.12 22.62
CA LEU A 102 -3.01 -4.68 22.50
C LEU A 102 -3.61 -3.89 23.68
N ALA A 103 -4.78 -4.28 24.20
CA ALA A 103 -5.35 -3.65 25.39
C ALA A 103 -4.42 -3.85 26.60
N GLU A 104 -3.90 -5.06 26.79
CA GLU A 104 -2.94 -5.38 27.84
C GLU A 104 -1.64 -4.59 27.69
N ALA A 105 -1.12 -4.47 26.46
CA ALA A 105 0.10 -3.71 26.17
C ALA A 105 -0.07 -2.20 26.41
N LEU A 106 -1.28 -1.67 26.25
CA LEU A 106 -1.61 -0.26 26.45
C LEU A 106 -1.96 0.07 27.91
N GLN A 107 -2.33 -0.91 28.73
CA GLN A 107 -2.72 -0.72 30.14
C GLN A 107 -1.72 0.10 31.00
N PRO A 108 -0.38 -0.04 30.84
CA PRO A 108 0.58 0.74 31.61
C PRO A 108 0.67 2.22 31.21
N PHE A 109 -0.02 2.64 30.15
CA PHE A 109 0.10 3.98 29.58
C PHE A 109 -1.16 4.82 29.82
N GLU A 110 -0.98 6.10 30.15
CA GLU A 110 -2.05 7.09 30.08
C GLU A 110 -2.53 7.18 28.63
N LEU A 111 -3.76 6.77 28.29
CA LEU A 111 -4.21 6.61 26.89
C LEU A 111 -4.22 7.91 26.08
N PHE A 112 -4.46 9.06 26.70
CA PHE A 112 -4.54 10.38 26.05
C PHE A 112 -4.13 11.49 27.01
N GLY A 113 -3.57 12.59 26.49
CA GLY A 113 -3.22 13.75 27.31
C GLY A 113 -4.39 14.72 27.55
N HIS A 114 -5.34 14.77 26.62
CA HIS A 114 -6.51 15.67 26.70
C HIS A 114 -7.79 14.95 26.28
N TRP A 115 -8.79 15.01 27.15
CA TRP A 115 -10.08 14.37 26.94
C TRP A 115 -10.76 14.81 25.64
N GLU A 116 -10.82 16.12 25.35
CA GLU A 116 -11.53 16.63 24.17
C GLU A 116 -10.97 16.11 22.86
N ASN A 117 -9.65 15.89 22.77
CA ASN A 117 -9.03 15.34 21.57
C ASN A 117 -9.31 13.84 21.44
N PHE A 118 -9.26 13.10 22.54
CA PHE A 118 -9.63 11.68 22.54
C PHE A 118 -11.12 11.48 22.23
N LYS A 119 -12.00 12.30 22.81
CA LYS A 119 -13.42 12.34 22.50
C LYS A 119 -13.69 12.67 21.03
N ARG A 120 -12.89 13.55 20.41
CA ARG A 120 -12.97 13.82 18.97
C ARG A 120 -12.66 12.56 18.16
N LEU A 121 -11.57 11.85 18.48
CA LEU A 121 -11.24 10.56 17.85
C LEU A 121 -12.40 9.55 18.01
N LEU A 122 -12.97 9.43 19.20
CA LEU A 122 -14.09 8.53 19.46
C LEU A 122 -15.31 8.91 18.60
N ASN A 123 -15.67 10.19 18.56
CA ASN A 123 -16.80 10.66 17.75
C ASN A 123 -16.57 10.49 16.25
N ASP A 124 -15.34 10.58 15.78
CA ASP A 124 -15.02 10.44 14.35
C ASP A 124 -15.08 8.96 13.88
N LEU A 125 -15.01 8.00 14.80
CA LEU A 125 -14.98 6.56 14.49
C LEU A 125 -16.20 5.75 14.96
N PHE A 126 -16.84 6.14 16.06
CA PHE A 126 -17.93 5.39 16.68
C PHE A 126 -19.26 6.12 16.58
N VAL A 127 -20.34 5.35 16.64
CA VAL A 127 -21.71 5.87 16.73
C VAL A 127 -22.16 5.72 18.17
N PHE A 128 -22.32 6.84 18.85
CA PHE A 128 -22.93 6.87 20.17
C PHE A 128 -24.42 7.22 20.03
N PRO A 129 -25.33 6.47 20.68
CA PRO A 129 -26.74 6.85 20.72
C PRO A 129 -26.90 8.23 21.34
N LEU A 130 -27.78 9.05 20.77
CA LEU A 130 -28.17 10.32 21.38
C LEU A 130 -28.81 10.05 22.74
N ASP A 131 -28.18 10.54 23.79
CA ASP A 131 -28.77 10.53 25.12
C ASP A 131 -29.51 11.86 25.32
N LEU A 132 -30.85 11.80 25.33
CA LEU A 132 -31.70 12.98 25.51
C LEU A 132 -31.45 13.69 26.86
N SER A 133 -30.76 13.04 27.81
CA SER A 133 -30.34 13.66 29.07
C SER A 133 -29.13 14.62 28.90
N GLU A 134 -28.37 14.54 27.81
CA GLU A 134 -27.31 15.52 27.48
C GLU A 134 -27.89 16.90 27.16
N MET A 135 -29.13 16.98 26.66
CA MET A 135 -29.77 18.25 26.33
C MET A 135 -30.04 19.13 27.57
N PHE A 136 -30.01 18.54 28.77
CA PHE A 136 -30.32 19.20 30.03
C PHE A 136 -29.20 19.08 31.09
N SER A 137 -28.08 18.41 30.77
CA SER A 137 -26.99 18.12 31.70
C SER A 137 -25.73 18.92 31.38
N ILE A 138 -25.01 19.38 32.41
CA ILE A 138 -23.70 20.07 32.30
C ILE A 138 -22.54 19.03 32.20
N HIS A 139 -22.86 17.74 32.29
CA HIS A 139 -21.90 16.64 32.29
C HIS A 139 -22.23 15.64 31.19
N GLU A 140 -21.20 15.00 30.65
CA GLU A 140 -21.33 13.93 29.66
C GLU A 140 -22.11 12.75 30.24
N THR A 141 -23.03 12.19 29.44
CA THR A 141 -23.82 11.03 29.80
C THR A 141 -23.58 9.89 28.80
N GLY A 142 -24.30 8.78 28.93
CA GLY A 142 -24.08 7.58 28.11
C GLY A 142 -22.66 6.99 28.19
N ILE A 143 -22.23 6.35 27.09
CA ILE A 143 -20.92 5.66 27.01
C ILE A 143 -19.76 6.65 27.18
N LEU A 144 -19.84 7.85 26.59
CA LEU A 144 -18.79 8.87 26.72
C LEU A 144 -18.65 9.33 28.18
N GLY A 145 -19.77 9.55 28.88
CA GLY A 145 -19.75 9.88 30.30
C GLY A 145 -19.18 8.76 31.18
N GLU A 146 -19.45 7.49 30.86
CA GLU A 146 -18.80 6.35 31.54
C GLU A 146 -17.28 6.39 31.31
N ILE A 147 -16.83 6.55 30.06
CA ILE A 147 -15.39 6.62 29.74
C ILE A 147 -14.73 7.80 30.46
N HIS A 148 -15.33 9.00 30.42
CA HIS A 148 -14.82 10.18 31.12
C HIS A 148 -14.73 9.95 32.63
N ARG A 149 -15.70 9.27 33.24
CA ARG A 149 -15.65 8.91 34.65
C ARG A 149 -14.45 8.01 34.95
N HIS A 150 -14.23 6.95 34.18
CA HIS A 150 -13.19 5.95 34.44
C HIS A 150 -11.77 6.38 34.03
N PHE A 151 -11.63 7.28 33.06
CA PHE A 151 -10.30 7.68 32.55
C PHE A 151 -9.91 9.12 32.88
N VAL A 152 -10.84 9.97 33.32
CA VAL A 152 -10.56 11.39 33.65
C VAL A 152 -10.86 11.70 35.11
N ARG A 153 -12.04 11.31 35.63
CA ARG A 153 -12.40 11.60 37.03
C ARG A 153 -11.72 10.66 38.02
N ASN A 154 -11.64 9.38 37.68
CA ASN A 154 -11.06 8.32 38.50
C ASN A 154 -10.01 7.53 37.68
N PRO A 155 -8.91 8.15 37.23
CA PRO A 155 -7.95 7.49 36.33
C PRO A 155 -7.32 6.21 36.92
N GLU A 156 -7.30 6.06 38.24
CA GLU A 156 -6.89 4.84 38.95
C GLU A 156 -7.80 3.63 38.66
N ASP A 157 -9.05 3.87 38.28
CA ASP A 157 -10.02 2.85 37.87
C ASP A 157 -9.97 2.55 36.36
N GLY A 158 -9.03 3.17 35.64
CA GLY A 158 -8.92 3.07 34.18
C GLY A 158 -8.53 1.65 33.73
N ASP A 159 -9.47 0.95 33.09
CA ASP A 159 -9.26 -0.38 32.52
C ASP A 159 -9.37 -0.33 30.99
N VAL A 160 -8.25 -0.55 30.31
CA VAL A 160 -8.14 -0.52 28.85
C VAL A 160 -8.88 -1.69 28.21
N ALA A 161 -8.91 -2.87 28.84
CA ALA A 161 -9.65 -4.01 28.33
C ALA A 161 -11.17 -3.75 28.41
N TRP A 162 -11.64 -3.15 29.51
CA TRP A 162 -13.03 -2.69 29.63
C TRP A 162 -13.38 -1.65 28.56
N LEU A 163 -12.49 -0.69 28.29
CA LEU A 163 -12.70 0.30 27.22
C LEU A 163 -12.84 -0.37 25.85
N PHE A 164 -11.98 -1.36 25.56
CA PHE A 164 -12.03 -2.12 24.31
C PHE A 164 -13.34 -2.88 24.16
N GLU A 165 -13.85 -3.47 25.24
CA GLU A 165 -15.14 -4.16 25.26
C GLU A 165 -16.29 -3.17 25.04
N LYS A 166 -16.33 -2.06 25.78
CA LYS A 166 -17.37 -1.05 25.69
C LYS A 166 -17.48 -0.42 24.30
N LEU A 167 -16.35 -0.19 23.64
CA LEU A 167 -16.29 0.35 22.28
C LEU A 167 -16.32 -0.74 21.19
N GLN A 168 -16.36 -2.02 21.58
CA GLN A 168 -16.30 -3.18 20.68
C GLN A 168 -15.09 -3.13 19.72
N ILE A 169 -13.93 -2.65 20.21
CA ILE A 169 -12.70 -2.47 19.42
C ILE A 169 -12.25 -3.78 18.74
N VAL A 170 -12.39 -4.89 19.44
CA VAL A 170 -12.02 -6.23 18.95
C VAL A 170 -12.84 -6.65 17.72
N GLU A 171 -14.06 -6.12 17.58
CA GLU A 171 -15.03 -6.48 16.54
C GLU A 171 -15.06 -5.49 15.37
N LEU A 172 -14.26 -4.42 15.40
CA LEU A 172 -14.17 -3.45 14.31
C LEU A 172 -13.75 -4.09 12.99
N SER A 173 -14.25 -3.55 11.87
CA SER A 173 -13.68 -3.84 10.55
C SER A 173 -12.20 -3.49 10.51
N ALA A 174 -11.41 -4.17 9.68
CA ALA A 174 -9.96 -3.93 9.61
C ALA A 174 -9.60 -2.46 9.30
N PRO A 175 -10.26 -1.75 8.35
CA PRO A 175 -9.97 -0.34 8.11
C PRO A 175 -10.31 0.55 9.30
N ARG A 176 -11.42 0.29 9.99
CA ARG A 176 -11.82 1.08 11.17
C ARG A 176 -10.92 0.82 12.37
N PHE A 177 -10.47 -0.43 12.55
CA PHE A 177 -9.48 -0.79 13.55
C PHE A 177 -8.13 -0.11 13.29
N ARG A 178 -7.69 -0.06 12.02
CA ARG A 178 -6.50 0.71 11.61
C ARG A 178 -6.63 2.17 12.04
N ARG A 179 -7.71 2.86 11.67
CA ARG A 179 -7.91 4.28 11.99
C ARG A 179 -8.00 4.54 13.50
N TRP A 180 -8.61 3.61 14.24
CA TRP A 180 -8.62 3.67 15.69
C TRP A 180 -7.21 3.59 16.27
N LEU A 181 -6.38 2.66 15.80
CA LEU A 181 -5.02 2.47 16.29
C LEU A 181 -4.08 3.62 15.90
N GLU A 182 -4.13 4.07 14.64
CA GLU A 182 -3.36 5.23 14.14
C GLU A 182 -3.76 6.51 14.85
N GLY A 183 -5.07 6.74 15.03
CA GLY A 183 -5.60 7.88 15.77
C GLY A 183 -5.21 7.86 17.24
N LEU A 184 -5.17 6.68 17.88
CA LEU A 184 -4.75 6.56 19.27
C LEU A 184 -3.30 7.01 19.47
N VAL A 185 -2.43 6.79 18.49
CA VAL A 185 -1.02 7.20 18.52
C VAL A 185 -0.76 8.52 17.78
N SER A 186 -1.80 9.26 17.36
CA SER A 186 -1.61 10.52 16.65
C SER A 186 -1.21 11.67 17.58
N ALA A 187 -0.65 12.74 17.03
CA ALA A 187 -0.30 13.94 17.79
C ALA A 187 -1.51 14.62 18.46
N ASP A 188 -2.71 14.49 17.85
CA ASP A 188 -3.95 15.03 18.44
C ASP A 188 -4.24 14.40 19.80
N VAL A 189 -3.99 13.10 19.94
CA VAL A 189 -4.23 12.35 21.18
C VAL A 189 -2.98 12.30 22.07
N GLN A 190 -1.80 12.24 21.46
CA GLN A 190 -0.48 12.16 22.08
C GLN A 190 0.29 13.47 21.94
N ILE A 191 0.05 14.40 22.86
CA ILE A 191 0.71 15.72 22.89
C ILE A 191 2.23 15.69 23.15
N SER A 192 2.82 14.52 23.40
CA SER A 192 4.24 14.36 23.69
C SER A 192 4.82 13.30 22.77
N ILE A 193 5.86 13.68 22.02
CA ILE A 193 6.59 12.77 21.12
C ILE A 193 7.14 11.57 21.90
N GLU A 194 7.68 11.78 23.10
CA GLU A 194 8.20 10.69 23.93
C GLU A 194 7.10 9.67 24.31
N ARG A 195 5.93 10.16 24.72
CA ARG A 195 4.78 9.30 25.05
C ARG A 195 4.24 8.58 23.82
N GLN A 196 4.21 9.28 22.68
CA GLN A 196 3.81 8.74 21.40
C GLN A 196 4.70 7.56 20.98
N LEU A 197 6.02 7.76 20.99
CA LEU A 197 7.01 6.73 20.66
C LEU A 197 6.95 5.54 21.61
N ALA A 198 6.82 5.79 22.91
CA ALA A 198 6.74 4.73 23.92
C ALA A 198 5.49 3.84 23.72
N LYS A 199 4.35 4.43 23.36
CA LYS A 199 3.13 3.68 23.00
C LYS A 199 3.28 2.90 21.71
N VAL A 200 3.82 3.53 20.67
CA VAL A 200 4.06 2.86 19.39
C VAL A 200 4.96 1.64 19.59
N GLU A 201 6.01 1.74 20.41
CA GLU A 201 6.88 0.60 20.71
C GLU A 201 6.15 -0.50 21.48
N ALA A 202 5.30 -0.16 22.46
CA ALA A 202 4.49 -1.15 23.18
C ALA A 202 3.48 -1.86 22.27
N VAL A 203 2.79 -1.11 21.41
CA VAL A 203 1.86 -1.63 20.40
C VAL A 203 2.59 -2.53 19.39
N ASN A 204 3.75 -2.09 18.90
CA ASN A 204 4.53 -2.84 17.91
C ASN A 204 5.07 -4.16 18.44
N LYS A 205 5.32 -4.30 19.75
CA LYS A 205 5.67 -5.61 20.34
C LYS A 205 4.57 -6.66 20.11
N VAL A 206 3.30 -6.25 20.12
CA VAL A 206 2.17 -7.14 19.82
C VAL A 206 1.96 -7.26 18.31
N LEU A 207 1.94 -6.15 17.57
CA LEU A 207 1.68 -6.20 16.13
C LEU A 207 2.69 -7.06 15.36
N ARG A 208 3.97 -7.02 15.74
CA ARG A 208 5.03 -7.78 15.08
C ARG A 208 4.81 -9.29 15.19
N THR A 209 4.16 -9.79 16.24
CA THR A 209 3.86 -11.23 16.39
C THR A 209 2.77 -11.72 15.43
N CYS A 210 1.92 -10.81 14.93
CA CYS A 210 0.95 -11.08 13.87
C CYS A 210 1.36 -10.58 12.48
N GLY A 211 2.59 -10.11 12.31
CA GLY A 211 3.09 -9.63 11.03
C GLY A 211 2.48 -8.30 10.59
N ALA A 212 2.29 -7.36 11.53
CA ALA A 212 1.96 -5.97 11.27
C ALA A 212 2.88 -5.04 12.06
N GLU A 213 2.94 -3.76 11.69
CA GLU A 213 3.74 -2.76 12.38
C GLU A 213 3.19 -1.35 12.13
N LEU A 214 3.24 -0.48 13.14
CA LEU A 214 3.12 0.96 12.97
C LEU A 214 4.50 1.51 12.60
N ILE A 215 4.62 2.05 11.39
CA ILE A 215 5.85 2.71 10.93
C ILE A 215 5.68 4.22 10.92
N HIS A 216 6.77 4.93 11.13
CA HIS A 216 6.83 6.37 10.87
C HIS A 216 6.67 6.60 9.36
N SER A 217 5.56 7.20 8.94
CA SER A 217 5.24 7.45 7.52
C SER A 217 5.64 8.85 7.05
N SER A 218 5.54 9.85 7.93
CA SER A 218 5.83 11.26 7.65
C SER A 218 5.83 12.06 8.95
N ASP A 219 6.32 13.30 8.92
CA ASP A 219 6.16 14.26 10.02
C ASP A 219 5.03 15.26 9.71
N ALA A 220 4.22 15.62 10.71
CA ALA A 220 3.20 16.66 10.62
C ALA A 220 3.27 17.56 11.85
N GLU A 221 3.40 18.88 11.62
CA GLU A 221 3.51 19.90 12.69
C GLU A 221 4.61 19.61 13.74
N GLY A 222 5.68 18.90 13.34
CA GLY A 222 6.79 18.51 14.21
C GLY A 222 6.57 17.22 15.00
N TYR A 223 5.46 16.51 14.77
CA TYR A 223 5.17 15.19 15.35
C TYR A 223 5.29 14.09 14.29
N PRO A 224 5.80 12.91 14.65
CA PRO A 224 5.79 11.76 13.77
C PRO A 224 4.36 11.26 13.54
N VAL A 225 4.02 10.95 12.29
CA VAL A 225 2.77 10.31 11.88
C VAL A 225 3.05 8.84 11.66
N PHE A 226 2.23 7.98 12.28
CA PHE A 226 2.37 6.54 12.16
C PHE A 226 1.26 5.94 11.31
N SER A 227 1.65 5.05 10.39
CA SER A 227 0.73 4.28 9.56
C SER A 227 0.88 2.79 9.86
N LEU A 228 -0.24 2.08 9.99
CA LEU A 228 -0.25 0.64 10.17
C LEU A 228 0.00 -0.04 8.82
N ILE A 229 1.04 -0.86 8.77
CA ILE A 229 1.40 -1.65 7.60
C ILE A 229 1.48 -3.15 7.95
N SER A 230 1.30 -4.01 6.96
CA SER A 230 1.56 -5.44 7.12
C SER A 230 3.07 -5.67 7.00
N SER A 231 3.68 -6.32 7.99
CA SER A 231 5.08 -6.76 8.00
C SER A 231 5.33 -7.96 7.08
N ARG A 232 4.27 -8.64 6.58
CA ARG A 232 4.41 -9.51 5.40
C ARG A 232 4.87 -8.72 4.17
N THR A 233 4.58 -7.43 4.15
CA THR A 233 4.80 -6.49 3.05
C THR A 233 5.93 -5.48 3.36
N PHE A 234 6.22 -5.19 4.64
CA PHE A 234 7.37 -4.40 5.07
C PHE A 234 8.58 -5.25 5.42
N ARG A 235 9.45 -5.46 4.44
CA ARG A 235 10.79 -6.03 4.67
C ARG A 235 11.88 -5.10 4.13
N GLY A 236 11.98 -3.90 4.71
CA GLY A 236 12.95 -2.87 4.34
C GLY A 236 12.72 -2.31 2.93
N ARG A 237 12.82 -1.00 2.73
CA ARG A 237 12.90 -0.46 1.36
C ARG A 237 14.21 -0.97 0.75
N PRO A 238 14.21 -1.59 -0.44
CA PRO A 238 15.44 -1.88 -1.18
C PRO A 238 16.24 -0.60 -1.26
N LYS A 239 17.45 -0.59 -0.70
CA LYS A 239 18.32 0.59 -0.73
C LYS A 239 18.90 0.81 -2.13
N ASN A 240 19.22 -0.29 -2.82
CA ASN A 240 19.72 -0.31 -4.19
C ASN A 240 19.09 -1.52 -4.91
N ILE A 241 18.67 -1.35 -6.16
CA ILE A 241 18.20 -2.44 -7.03
C ILE A 241 19.17 -2.59 -8.18
N ILE A 242 19.78 -3.77 -8.31
CA ILE A 242 20.77 -4.07 -9.34
C ILE A 242 20.08 -4.90 -10.42
N PHE A 243 19.97 -4.36 -11.63
CA PHE A 243 19.16 -4.96 -12.69
C PHE A 243 19.71 -4.67 -14.08
N ALA A 244 19.07 -5.25 -15.10
CA ALA A 244 19.42 -5.13 -16.50
C ALA A 244 20.91 -5.41 -16.77
N SER A 245 21.47 -6.40 -16.07
CA SER A 245 22.88 -6.77 -16.15
C SER A 245 23.20 -7.47 -17.48
N LEU A 246 24.17 -6.98 -18.24
CA LEU A 246 24.66 -7.62 -19.48
C LEU A 246 25.60 -8.79 -19.20
N THR A 247 26.35 -8.69 -18.11
CA THR A 247 27.32 -9.66 -17.64
C THR A 247 27.04 -9.96 -16.17
N LYS A 248 27.84 -10.84 -15.57
CA LYS A 248 27.80 -11.03 -14.12
C LYS A 248 28.40 -9.78 -13.45
N PRO A 249 27.63 -9.05 -12.61
CA PRO A 249 28.10 -7.79 -12.06
C PRO A 249 29.23 -8.04 -11.07
N ASP A 250 30.31 -7.26 -11.19
CA ASP A 250 31.36 -7.19 -10.17
C ASP A 250 31.13 -5.92 -9.34
N ILE A 251 30.60 -6.09 -8.13
CA ILE A 251 30.28 -5.00 -7.21
C ILE A 251 31.04 -5.15 -5.88
N ARG A 252 31.36 -4.03 -5.25
CA ARG A 252 31.93 -3.97 -3.91
C ARG A 252 31.13 -3.00 -3.07
N LEU A 253 30.96 -3.31 -1.80
CA LEU A 253 30.45 -2.35 -0.83
C LEU A 253 31.62 -1.44 -0.42
N SER A 254 31.62 -0.19 -0.89
CA SER A 254 32.69 0.78 -0.62
C SER A 254 32.57 1.37 0.78
N ASP A 255 31.33 1.62 1.23
CA ASP A 255 30.98 2.10 2.56
C ASP A 255 29.79 1.32 3.14
N SER A 256 30.06 0.53 4.18
CA SER A 256 29.06 -0.29 4.87
C SER A 256 28.09 0.48 5.77
N LEU A 257 28.47 1.68 6.24
CA LEU A 257 27.61 2.51 7.08
C LEU A 257 26.56 3.21 6.22
N ASN A 258 26.99 3.73 5.06
CA ASN A 258 26.12 4.43 4.12
C ASN A 258 25.52 3.52 3.04
N ASN A 259 25.94 2.24 3.01
CA ASN A 259 25.49 1.23 2.06
C ASN A 259 25.77 1.62 0.60
N GLU A 260 26.92 2.25 0.36
CA GLU A 260 27.39 2.63 -0.97
C GLU A 260 27.96 1.42 -1.72
N ILE A 261 27.52 1.25 -2.96
CA ILE A 261 27.94 0.17 -3.85
C ILE A 261 28.79 0.76 -4.96
N GLU A 262 30.00 0.23 -5.13
CA GLU A 262 30.92 0.53 -6.20
C GLU A 262 30.88 -0.59 -7.25
N ILE A 263 30.70 -0.25 -8.52
CA ILE A 263 30.79 -1.19 -9.63
C ILE A 263 32.24 -1.24 -10.10
N LEU A 264 32.88 -2.40 -9.97
CA LEU A 264 34.25 -2.64 -10.45
C LEU A 264 34.29 -3.10 -11.91
N SER A 265 33.14 -3.55 -12.41
CA SER A 265 32.88 -3.84 -13.82
C SER A 265 32.51 -2.56 -14.59
N ASN A 266 32.34 -2.65 -15.93
CA ASN A 266 31.99 -1.50 -16.74
C ASN A 266 30.64 -0.91 -16.27
N PRO A 267 30.56 0.38 -15.87
CA PRO A 267 29.33 0.99 -15.36
C PRO A 267 28.14 0.91 -16.32
N ASN A 268 28.40 0.78 -17.63
CA ASN A 268 27.35 0.65 -18.64
C ASN A 268 26.72 -0.75 -18.69
N GLU A 269 27.34 -1.76 -18.08
CA GLU A 269 26.88 -3.15 -18.13
C GLU A 269 25.77 -3.46 -17.12
N VAL A 270 25.61 -2.66 -16.07
CA VAL A 270 24.71 -2.93 -14.94
C VAL A 270 23.98 -1.65 -14.56
N LEU A 271 22.68 -1.73 -14.28
CA LEU A 271 21.91 -0.59 -13.77
C LEU A 271 21.73 -0.72 -12.25
N ILE A 272 21.91 0.40 -11.54
CA ILE A 272 21.63 0.51 -10.11
C ILE A 272 20.57 1.60 -9.92
N TYR A 273 19.37 1.19 -9.55
CA TYR A 273 18.36 2.13 -9.09
C TYR A 273 18.58 2.42 -7.62
N ASP A 274 18.79 3.69 -7.30
CA ASP A 274 19.25 4.21 -6.00
C ASP A 274 18.23 5.19 -5.35
N ARG A 275 17.09 5.43 -6.00
CA ARG A 275 16.05 6.31 -5.46
C ARG A 275 15.19 5.59 -4.42
N PRO A 276 14.64 6.32 -3.42
CA PRO A 276 13.68 5.74 -2.49
C PRO A 276 12.43 5.24 -3.21
N LEU A 277 11.97 4.05 -2.85
CA LEU A 277 10.67 3.54 -3.30
C LEU A 277 9.52 4.21 -2.53
N SER A 278 8.44 4.51 -3.26
CA SER A 278 7.17 4.97 -2.69
C SER A 278 6.37 3.79 -2.13
N THR A 279 5.23 4.07 -1.48
CA THR A 279 4.27 3.03 -1.06
C THR A 279 3.61 2.32 -2.24
N GLU A 280 3.69 2.89 -3.43
CA GLU A 280 3.15 2.33 -4.68
C GLU A 280 4.12 1.35 -5.38
N GLY A 281 5.31 1.14 -4.82
CA GLY A 281 6.34 0.27 -5.40
C GLY A 281 7.25 1.01 -6.38
N LEU A 282 7.56 0.39 -7.52
CA LEU A 282 8.32 1.01 -8.62
C LEU A 282 7.51 0.94 -9.91
N SER A 283 6.91 2.06 -10.28
CA SER A 283 6.18 2.24 -11.54
C SER A 283 7.12 2.47 -12.73
N TRP A 284 6.63 2.21 -13.95
CA TRP A 284 7.33 2.56 -15.18
C TRP A 284 7.62 4.06 -15.26
N ARG A 285 6.66 4.91 -14.87
CA ARG A 285 6.84 6.37 -14.79
C ARG A 285 8.04 6.75 -13.92
N GLU A 286 8.15 6.19 -12.72
CA GLU A 286 9.27 6.48 -11.81
C GLU A 286 10.60 5.98 -12.38
N LEU A 287 10.61 4.79 -12.98
CA LEU A 287 11.82 4.24 -13.62
C LEU A 287 12.24 5.06 -14.84
N GLN A 288 11.29 5.52 -15.66
CA GLN A 288 11.54 6.36 -16.82
C GLN A 288 12.08 7.73 -16.41
N ALA A 289 11.53 8.35 -15.36
CA ALA A 289 12.06 9.61 -14.84
C ALA A 289 13.48 9.45 -14.30
N TRP A 290 13.74 8.37 -13.55
CA TRP A 290 15.10 8.03 -13.11
C TRP A 290 16.06 7.85 -14.29
N TRP A 291 15.63 7.14 -15.34
CA TRP A 291 16.46 6.91 -16.52
C TRP A 291 16.78 8.20 -17.27
N ALA A 292 15.79 9.07 -17.46
CA ALA A 292 15.96 10.38 -18.10
C ALA A 292 17.03 11.22 -17.38
N ASP A 293 16.97 11.26 -16.04
CA ASP A 293 17.96 11.95 -15.22
C ASP A 293 19.35 11.28 -15.30
N PHE A 294 19.39 9.95 -15.32
CA PHE A 294 20.63 9.16 -15.39
C PHE A 294 21.36 9.33 -16.73
N THR A 295 20.63 9.44 -17.85
CA THR A 295 21.20 9.62 -19.19
C THR A 295 21.23 11.07 -19.68
N CYS A 296 20.75 12.01 -18.86
CA CYS A 296 20.54 13.42 -19.23
C CYS A 296 19.66 13.58 -20.49
N GLU A 297 18.63 12.75 -20.65
CA GLU A 297 17.67 12.83 -21.76
C GLU A 297 16.48 13.73 -21.37
N GLU A 298 16.41 14.94 -21.94
CA GLU A 298 15.33 15.90 -21.63
C GLU A 298 13.97 15.49 -22.24
N ASN A 299 13.99 14.74 -23.34
CA ASN A 299 12.77 14.30 -24.02
C ASN A 299 12.24 13.00 -23.39
N SER A 300 11.09 13.09 -22.74
CA SER A 300 10.43 11.97 -22.06
C SER A 300 10.15 10.77 -22.99
N GLU A 301 9.77 10.99 -24.25
CA GLU A 301 9.48 9.87 -25.17
C GLU A 301 10.77 9.19 -25.66
N GLU A 302 11.86 9.96 -25.82
CA GLU A 302 13.18 9.40 -26.11
C GLU A 302 13.69 8.55 -24.94
N ALA A 303 13.56 9.05 -23.70
CA ALA A 303 13.89 8.33 -22.48
C ALA A 303 13.13 7.01 -22.34
N LYS A 304 11.84 7.00 -22.67
CA LYS A 304 11.02 5.79 -22.69
C LYS A 304 11.56 4.75 -23.67
N ILE A 305 11.89 5.19 -24.89
CA ILE A 305 12.37 4.31 -25.96
C ILE A 305 13.78 3.78 -25.65
N SER A 306 14.69 4.65 -25.18
CA SER A 306 16.06 4.29 -24.82
C SER A 306 16.09 3.33 -23.61
N LEU A 307 15.26 3.57 -22.58
CA LEU A 307 15.08 2.67 -21.45
C LEU A 307 14.60 1.29 -21.91
N TYR A 308 13.50 1.21 -22.67
CA TYR A 308 12.98 -0.06 -23.18
C TYR A 308 14.06 -0.85 -23.94
N ARG A 309 14.83 -0.18 -24.82
CA ARG A 309 15.93 -0.82 -25.54
C ARG A 309 17.01 -1.34 -24.59
N ARG A 310 17.40 -0.56 -23.58
CA ARG A 310 18.41 -0.95 -22.59
C ARG A 310 18.00 -2.17 -21.78
N LEU A 311 16.73 -2.24 -21.36
CA LEU A 311 16.16 -3.40 -20.68
C LEU A 311 16.05 -4.62 -21.60
N GLN A 312 15.63 -4.43 -22.85
CA GLN A 312 15.56 -5.54 -23.80
C GLN A 312 16.97 -6.11 -24.13
N GLN A 313 17.99 -5.26 -24.15
CA GLN A 313 19.38 -5.66 -24.42
C GLN A 313 19.98 -6.52 -23.30
N SER A 314 19.52 -6.40 -22.05
CA SER A 314 20.03 -7.24 -20.95
C SER A 314 19.57 -8.69 -21.04
N LEU A 315 18.48 -8.96 -21.76
CA LEU A 315 17.92 -10.31 -21.85
C LEU A 315 18.86 -11.27 -22.60
N PRO A 316 19.18 -12.44 -22.03
CA PRO A 316 20.19 -13.33 -22.57
C PRO A 316 19.78 -13.89 -23.93
N ASN A 317 20.73 -13.91 -24.87
CA ASN A 317 20.53 -14.52 -26.19
C ASN A 317 20.21 -16.02 -26.12
N SER A 318 20.67 -16.69 -25.05
CA SER A 318 20.41 -18.10 -24.78
C SER A 318 18.97 -18.39 -24.33
N SER A 319 18.16 -17.38 -23.99
CA SER A 319 16.76 -17.55 -23.57
C SER A 319 15.78 -16.78 -24.48
N PRO A 320 15.46 -17.31 -25.68
CA PRO A 320 14.37 -16.78 -26.50
C PRO A 320 13.02 -16.68 -25.76
N PRO A 321 12.64 -17.61 -24.86
CA PRO A 321 11.41 -17.50 -24.07
C PRO A 321 11.33 -16.22 -23.22
N GLN A 322 12.40 -15.85 -22.49
CA GLN A 322 12.43 -14.61 -21.70
C GLN A 322 12.23 -13.37 -22.57
N LYS A 323 12.88 -13.32 -23.74
CA LYS A 323 12.70 -12.22 -24.71
C LYS A 323 11.28 -12.12 -25.21
N LYS A 324 10.62 -13.26 -25.46
CA LYS A 324 9.21 -13.28 -25.87
C LYS A 324 8.31 -12.81 -24.73
N PHE A 325 8.53 -13.29 -23.50
CA PHE A 325 7.78 -12.87 -22.31
C PHE A 325 7.81 -11.36 -22.12
N PHE A 326 9.02 -10.78 -22.12
CA PHE A 326 9.23 -9.33 -21.98
C PHE A 326 8.54 -8.54 -23.10
N LYS A 327 8.72 -8.93 -24.36
CA LYS A 327 8.09 -8.24 -25.49
C LYS A 327 6.57 -8.30 -25.45
N GLU A 328 6.00 -9.45 -25.11
CA GLU A 328 4.55 -9.60 -25.02
C GLU A 328 3.95 -8.77 -23.88
N PHE A 329 4.64 -8.67 -22.73
CA PHE A 329 4.23 -7.77 -21.65
C PHE A 329 4.10 -6.32 -22.15
N PHE A 330 5.16 -5.75 -22.72
CA PHE A 330 5.11 -4.37 -23.22
C PHE A 330 4.13 -4.17 -24.38
N ARG A 331 3.96 -5.17 -25.24
CA ARG A 331 3.00 -5.12 -26.36
C ARG A 331 1.55 -5.09 -25.87
N GLN A 332 1.22 -5.86 -24.85
CA GLN A 332 -0.14 -5.97 -24.32
C GLN A 332 -0.55 -4.74 -23.51
N TYR A 333 0.40 -4.11 -22.81
CA TYR A 333 0.13 -2.99 -21.92
C TYR A 333 0.62 -1.65 -22.45
N SER A 334 0.90 -1.51 -23.75
CA SER A 334 1.57 -0.32 -24.31
C SER A 334 0.87 1.02 -24.00
N SER A 335 -0.46 1.04 -23.89
CA SER A 335 -1.22 2.27 -23.55
C SER A 335 -1.26 2.53 -22.04
N ALA A 336 -1.32 1.47 -21.22
CA ALA A 336 -1.41 1.55 -19.76
C ALA A 336 -0.04 1.57 -19.04
N ILE A 337 1.05 1.25 -19.75
CA ILE A 337 2.36 0.93 -19.14
C ILE A 337 2.88 2.00 -18.22
N TYR A 338 2.56 3.27 -18.48
CA TYR A 338 3.07 4.43 -17.76
C TYR A 338 2.85 4.34 -16.24
N ASP A 339 1.67 3.89 -15.82
CA ASP A 339 1.29 3.78 -14.41
C ASP A 339 1.42 2.36 -13.85
N LEU A 340 1.83 1.37 -14.67
CA LEU A 340 2.02 -0.01 -14.23
C LEU A 340 3.39 -0.22 -13.57
N PRO A 341 3.54 -1.26 -12.72
CA PRO A 341 4.84 -1.62 -12.16
C PRO A 341 5.86 -1.94 -13.25
N ALA A 342 7.09 -1.47 -13.05
CA ALA A 342 8.18 -1.68 -14.00
C ALA A 342 8.68 -3.13 -13.96
N LEU A 343 8.63 -3.83 -15.10
CA LEU A 343 9.17 -5.19 -15.24
C LEU A 343 10.69 -5.13 -15.38
N LEU A 344 11.41 -5.33 -14.28
CA LEU A 344 12.87 -5.26 -14.24
C LEU A 344 13.48 -6.60 -14.66
N PRO A 345 14.29 -6.68 -15.72
CA PRO A 345 14.96 -7.91 -16.14
C PRO A 345 16.30 -8.11 -15.41
N GLU A 346 16.74 -9.37 -15.31
CA GLU A 346 18.10 -9.75 -14.89
C GLU A 346 18.54 -9.12 -13.55
N VAL A 347 17.75 -9.35 -12.51
CA VAL A 347 17.90 -8.68 -11.20
C VAL A 347 18.77 -9.48 -10.25
N TRP A 348 19.71 -8.81 -9.57
CA TRP A 348 20.63 -9.43 -8.61
C TRP A 348 20.28 -9.09 -7.16
N LEU A 349 20.03 -10.10 -6.34
CA LEU A 349 19.67 -9.93 -4.92
C LEU A 349 20.87 -9.71 -4.00
N HIS A 350 21.97 -10.42 -4.26
CA HIS A 350 23.15 -10.43 -3.42
C HIS A 350 24.37 -10.79 -4.24
N TRP A 351 25.45 -10.04 -4.03
CA TRP A 351 26.78 -10.34 -4.54
C TRP A 351 27.77 -10.41 -3.39
N ASP A 352 28.44 -11.55 -3.24
CA ASP A 352 29.59 -11.70 -2.36
C ASP A 352 30.66 -12.54 -3.07
N PRO A 353 31.73 -11.91 -3.59
CA PRO A 353 32.77 -12.62 -4.33
C PRO A 353 33.59 -13.59 -3.45
N LYS A 354 33.65 -13.42 -2.11
CA LYS A 354 34.35 -14.38 -1.23
C LYS A 354 33.56 -15.67 -1.04
N THR A 355 32.23 -15.55 -0.89
CA THR A 355 31.33 -16.71 -0.74
C THR A 355 31.41 -17.66 -1.95
N VAL A 356 31.65 -17.14 -3.16
CA VAL A 356 31.84 -17.95 -4.39
C VAL A 356 33.13 -18.77 -4.37
N SER A 357 34.24 -18.15 -3.95
CA SER A 357 35.56 -18.78 -3.91
C SER A 357 35.63 -19.89 -2.86
N GLU A 358 35.01 -19.68 -1.70
CA GLU A 358 35.12 -20.59 -0.54
C GLU A 358 34.02 -21.67 -0.51
N ARG A 359 32.83 -21.41 -1.05
CA ARG A 359 31.67 -22.33 -0.95
C ARG A 359 31.25 -22.98 -2.29
N GLY A 360 32.01 -22.73 -3.36
CA GLY A 360 31.81 -23.33 -4.69
C GLY A 360 30.65 -22.71 -5.50
N ALA A 361 30.49 -23.16 -6.75
CA ALA A 361 29.48 -22.64 -7.68
C ALA A 361 28.01 -22.82 -7.21
N GLY A 362 27.76 -23.77 -6.30
CA GLY A 362 26.45 -23.99 -5.69
C GLY A 362 26.01 -22.86 -4.74
N ALA A 363 26.96 -22.06 -4.23
CA ALA A 363 26.67 -20.88 -3.41
C ALA A 363 26.15 -19.68 -4.22
N LEU A 364 26.06 -19.81 -5.55
CA LEU A 364 25.52 -18.81 -6.49
C LEU A 364 24.14 -19.17 -7.04
N LEU A 365 23.65 -20.39 -6.76
CA LEU A 365 22.32 -20.77 -7.23
C LEU A 365 21.32 -19.79 -6.63
N ASN A 366 20.56 -19.11 -7.49
CA ASN A 366 19.41 -18.25 -7.17
C ASN A 366 19.70 -16.79 -6.75
N HIS A 367 20.84 -16.22 -7.13
CA HIS A 367 21.12 -14.79 -6.87
C HIS A 367 20.62 -13.84 -7.96
N ARG A 368 20.32 -14.39 -9.14
CA ARG A 368 19.83 -13.66 -10.30
C ARG A 368 18.43 -14.14 -10.64
N MET A 369 17.48 -13.22 -10.67
CA MET A 369 16.09 -13.42 -11.06
C MET A 369 15.89 -12.99 -12.50
N ASP A 370 15.11 -13.75 -13.27
CA ASP A 370 14.81 -13.37 -14.65
C ASP A 370 14.03 -12.04 -14.70
N PHE A 371 12.98 -11.90 -13.90
CA PHE A 371 12.24 -10.65 -13.75
C PHE A 371 11.79 -10.36 -12.31
N LEU A 372 11.75 -9.07 -11.96
CA LEU A 372 11.21 -8.54 -10.72
C LEU A 372 10.18 -7.44 -10.99
N LEU A 373 9.10 -7.44 -10.21
CA LEU A 373 8.18 -6.31 -10.06
C LEU A 373 8.13 -5.91 -8.58
N LEU A 374 8.18 -4.60 -8.35
CA LEU A 374 8.01 -4.01 -7.02
C LEU A 374 6.63 -3.36 -6.99
N MET A 375 5.72 -4.03 -6.29
CA MET A 375 4.31 -3.71 -6.24
C MET A 375 3.99 -2.75 -5.09
N PRO A 376 2.78 -2.16 -5.08
CA PRO A 376 2.29 -1.42 -3.93
C PRO A 376 2.37 -2.21 -2.62
N ASP A 377 2.42 -1.46 -1.53
CA ASP A 377 2.57 -1.93 -0.16
C ASP A 377 3.82 -2.78 0.10
N GLY A 378 4.78 -2.82 -0.82
CA GLY A 378 6.01 -3.61 -0.68
C GLY A 378 5.90 -5.05 -1.18
N GLY A 379 4.88 -5.35 -2.00
CA GLY A 379 4.82 -6.63 -2.69
C GLY A 379 6.02 -6.82 -3.64
N ARG A 380 6.62 -8.02 -3.64
CA ARG A 380 7.78 -8.35 -4.47
C ARG A 380 7.48 -9.56 -5.30
N VAL A 381 7.26 -9.37 -6.59
CA VAL A 381 6.90 -10.46 -7.49
C VAL A 381 8.10 -10.83 -8.34
N VAL A 382 8.48 -12.10 -8.29
CA VAL A 382 9.57 -12.69 -9.06
C VAL A 382 8.95 -13.59 -10.11
N ILE A 383 9.35 -13.39 -11.35
CA ILE A 383 8.93 -14.22 -12.47
C ILE A 383 10.16 -14.90 -13.05
N GLU A 384 10.15 -16.23 -13.04
CA GLU A 384 11.24 -17.06 -13.58
C GLU A 384 10.76 -17.79 -14.84
N ILE A 385 11.61 -17.84 -15.86
CA ILE A 385 11.33 -18.54 -17.12
C ILE A 385 12.22 -19.78 -17.22
N ASP A 386 11.68 -20.90 -16.74
CA ASP A 386 12.43 -22.13 -16.58
C ASP A 386 12.66 -22.86 -17.91
N GLY A 387 13.92 -22.97 -18.32
CA GLY A 387 14.37 -23.86 -19.39
C GLY A 387 14.76 -25.26 -18.91
N ILE A 388 15.09 -26.16 -19.84
CA ILE A 388 15.47 -27.55 -19.54
C ILE A 388 16.67 -27.65 -18.58
N GLN A 389 17.60 -26.70 -18.68
CA GLN A 389 18.80 -26.62 -17.84
C GLN A 389 18.53 -26.55 -16.33
N HIS A 390 17.33 -26.09 -15.93
CA HIS A 390 16.92 -25.95 -14.54
C HIS A 390 16.57 -27.30 -13.89
N TYR A 391 16.21 -28.30 -14.69
CA TYR A 391 15.79 -29.61 -14.19
C TYR A 391 16.45 -30.79 -14.93
N SER A 392 17.40 -30.54 -15.84
CA SER A 392 18.15 -31.59 -16.55
C SER A 392 19.64 -31.56 -16.24
N ASP A 393 20.29 -32.72 -16.25
CA ASP A 393 21.74 -32.84 -16.25
C ASP A 393 22.38 -32.30 -17.55
N GLU A 394 23.71 -32.34 -17.64
CA GLU A 394 24.48 -31.89 -18.80
C GLU A 394 24.18 -32.70 -20.08
N THR A 395 23.58 -33.89 -19.94
CA THR A 395 23.17 -34.74 -21.06
C THR A 395 21.72 -34.49 -21.49
N GLY A 396 21.02 -33.54 -20.84
CA GLY A 396 19.63 -33.19 -21.14
C GLY A 396 18.59 -34.13 -20.50
N ARG A 397 19.00 -35.03 -19.59
CA ARG A 397 18.08 -35.93 -18.88
C ARG A 397 17.60 -35.31 -17.58
N ALA A 398 16.35 -35.56 -17.21
CA ALA A 398 15.78 -35.06 -15.96
C ALA A 398 16.63 -35.45 -14.74
N SER A 399 16.99 -34.46 -13.92
CA SER A 399 17.81 -34.60 -12.73
C SER A 399 16.98 -34.30 -11.48
N LYS A 400 16.80 -35.32 -10.65
CA LYS A 400 16.09 -35.20 -9.35
C LYS A 400 16.78 -34.20 -8.42
N SER A 401 18.12 -34.13 -8.46
CA SER A 401 18.90 -33.21 -7.63
C SER A 401 18.63 -31.76 -8.03
N LYS A 402 18.74 -31.44 -9.33
CA LYS A 402 18.47 -30.08 -9.81
C LYS A 402 17.04 -29.63 -9.54
N TYR A 403 16.08 -30.54 -9.70
CA TYR A 403 14.69 -30.27 -9.33
C TYR A 403 14.55 -29.99 -7.83
N ALA A 404 15.19 -30.77 -6.96
CA ALA A 404 15.18 -30.56 -5.52
C ALA A 404 15.78 -29.19 -5.13
N ASP A 405 16.89 -28.80 -5.77
CA ASP A 405 17.55 -27.51 -5.57
C ASP A 405 16.63 -26.36 -6.01
N LEU A 406 15.97 -26.49 -7.17
CA LEU A 406 15.02 -25.51 -7.69
C LEU A 406 13.84 -25.29 -6.75
N VAL A 407 13.22 -26.36 -6.24
CA VAL A 407 12.10 -26.21 -5.30
C VAL A 407 12.55 -25.71 -3.92
N ALA A 408 13.79 -26.00 -3.52
CA ALA A 408 14.37 -25.46 -2.29
C ALA A 408 14.61 -23.95 -2.41
N ALA A 409 15.14 -23.50 -3.54
CA ALA A 409 15.28 -22.09 -3.87
C ALA A 409 13.95 -21.33 -3.82
N ASP A 410 12.93 -21.91 -4.44
CA ASP A 410 11.57 -21.36 -4.48
C ASP A 410 11.02 -21.15 -3.06
N ARG A 411 11.16 -22.14 -2.18
CA ARG A 411 10.76 -22.02 -0.78
C ARG A 411 11.55 -20.95 -0.05
N SER A 412 12.87 -20.89 -0.23
CA SER A 412 13.73 -19.90 0.42
C SER A 412 13.32 -18.47 0.05
N LEU A 413 13.05 -18.21 -1.22
CA LEU A 413 12.60 -16.91 -1.70
C LEU A 413 11.17 -16.57 -1.20
N LYS A 414 10.24 -17.53 -1.20
CA LYS A 414 8.90 -17.33 -0.61
C LYS A 414 8.96 -16.99 0.88
N LEU A 415 9.79 -17.70 1.65
CA LEU A 415 10.00 -17.40 3.07
C LEU A 415 10.71 -16.04 3.29
N ALA A 416 11.48 -15.58 2.30
CA ALA A 416 12.05 -14.23 2.27
C ALA A 416 11.03 -13.14 1.89
N GLY A 417 9.80 -13.49 1.51
CA GLY A 417 8.71 -12.57 1.20
C GLY A 417 8.53 -12.25 -0.28
N TYR A 418 9.06 -13.08 -1.18
CA TYR A 418 8.81 -12.96 -2.61
C TYR A 418 7.64 -13.84 -3.05
N ASP A 419 6.75 -13.28 -3.87
CA ASP A 419 5.76 -14.04 -4.63
C ASP A 419 6.42 -14.53 -5.91
N ILE A 420 6.57 -15.85 -6.05
CA ILE A 420 7.30 -16.45 -7.17
C ILE A 420 6.34 -17.14 -8.11
N TYR A 421 6.44 -16.78 -9.39
CA TYR A 421 5.71 -17.40 -10.49
C TYR A 421 6.70 -17.93 -11.53
N ARG A 422 6.58 -19.21 -11.86
CA ARG A 422 7.46 -19.89 -12.81
C ARG A 422 6.68 -20.21 -14.08
N PHE A 423 7.22 -19.81 -15.22
CA PHE A 423 6.74 -20.23 -16.54
C PHE A 423 7.71 -21.22 -17.13
N ALA A 424 7.23 -22.39 -17.54
CA ALA A 424 8.06 -23.29 -18.32
C ALA A 424 8.29 -22.69 -19.71
N GLY A 425 9.52 -22.74 -20.22
CA GLY A 425 9.85 -22.18 -21.54
C GLY A 425 8.95 -22.71 -22.67
N VAL A 426 8.47 -23.95 -22.54
CA VAL A 426 7.49 -24.57 -23.46
C VAL A 426 6.17 -23.83 -23.54
N GLU A 427 5.69 -23.21 -22.44
CA GLU A 427 4.46 -22.42 -22.42
C GLU A 427 4.55 -21.20 -23.34
N LEU A 428 5.77 -20.70 -23.54
CA LEU A 428 6.05 -19.51 -24.32
C LEU A 428 6.32 -19.83 -25.80
N HIS A 429 6.46 -21.10 -26.19
CA HIS A 429 6.64 -21.48 -27.59
C HIS A 429 5.32 -21.61 -28.36
N HIS A 430 4.20 -21.76 -27.66
CA HIS A 430 2.88 -21.89 -28.28
C HIS A 430 2.33 -20.55 -28.83
N ASP A 431 1.39 -20.65 -29.77
CA ASP A 431 0.69 -19.50 -30.37
C ASP A 431 -0.20 -18.77 -29.34
N ASP A 432 -0.65 -19.48 -28.30
CA ASP A 432 -1.47 -18.93 -27.21
C ASP A 432 -0.68 -18.26 -26.08
N ALA A 433 0.66 -18.22 -26.17
CA ALA A 433 1.53 -17.66 -25.14
C ALA A 433 1.15 -16.22 -24.77
N SER A 434 0.80 -15.42 -25.77
CA SER A 434 0.41 -14.02 -25.56
C SER A 434 -0.85 -13.87 -24.71
N TYR A 435 -1.84 -14.75 -24.93
CA TYR A 435 -3.07 -14.78 -24.14
C TYR A 435 -2.79 -15.20 -22.70
N LYS A 436 -1.97 -16.24 -22.50
CA LYS A 436 -1.59 -16.72 -21.15
C LYS A 436 -0.86 -15.65 -20.34
N ILE A 437 0.11 -14.96 -20.95
CA ILE A 437 0.83 -13.85 -20.31
C ILE A 437 -0.14 -12.76 -19.89
N LYS A 438 -1.06 -12.36 -20.79
CA LYS A 438 -2.06 -11.34 -20.47
C LYS A 438 -2.97 -11.76 -19.32
N CYS A 439 -3.54 -12.97 -19.37
CA CYS A 439 -4.40 -13.47 -18.31
C CYS A 439 -3.69 -13.54 -16.96
N PHE A 440 -2.41 -13.94 -16.96
CA PHE A 440 -1.59 -13.94 -15.76
C PHE A 440 -1.42 -12.53 -15.19
N PHE A 441 -0.99 -11.56 -16.00
CA PHE A 441 -0.77 -10.19 -15.52
C PHE A 441 -2.05 -9.49 -15.11
N ASP A 442 -3.16 -9.68 -15.81
CA ASP A 442 -4.47 -9.16 -15.41
C ASP A 442 -4.86 -9.69 -14.02
N ALA A 443 -4.65 -10.98 -13.75
CA ALA A 443 -4.93 -11.60 -12.46
C ALA A 443 -3.95 -11.13 -11.37
N LEU A 444 -2.66 -11.02 -11.70
CA LEU A 444 -1.62 -10.56 -10.79
C LEU A 444 -1.87 -9.11 -10.36
N PHE A 445 -2.15 -8.22 -11.32
CA PHE A 445 -2.45 -6.82 -11.03
C PHE A 445 -3.72 -6.67 -10.22
N LYS A 446 -4.78 -7.44 -10.53
CA LYS A 446 -5.98 -7.49 -9.69
C LYS A 446 -5.68 -7.96 -8.26
N TYR A 447 -4.84 -8.96 -8.09
CA TYR A 447 -4.46 -9.48 -6.76
C TYR A 447 -3.71 -8.43 -5.93
N HIS A 448 -2.86 -7.62 -6.56
CA HIS A 448 -2.13 -6.53 -5.91
C HIS A 448 -2.85 -5.17 -5.94
N GLY A 449 -4.14 -5.13 -6.27
CA GLY A 449 -4.94 -3.89 -6.23
C GLY A 449 -4.63 -2.86 -7.33
N ILE A 450 -3.92 -3.26 -8.39
CA ILE A 450 -3.52 -2.37 -9.47
C ILE A 450 -4.62 -2.27 -10.52
N LYS A 451 -5.02 -1.03 -10.85
CA LYS A 451 -6.00 -0.74 -11.91
C LYS A 451 -5.27 -0.55 -13.24
N ILE A 452 -5.72 -1.28 -14.26
CA ILE A 452 -5.22 -1.12 -15.63
C ILE A 452 -6.11 -0.09 -16.33
N ASN A 453 -5.58 1.09 -16.59
CA ASN A 453 -6.25 2.15 -17.35
C ASN A 453 -5.80 2.06 -18.81
N PHE A 454 -6.66 1.51 -19.69
CA PHE A 454 -6.33 1.31 -21.10
C PHE A 454 -6.43 2.56 -21.95
#